data_AF-A0A1C4LTL2-F1
#
_entry.id   AF-A0A1C4LTL2-F1
#
_cell.length_a   1.000
_cell.length_b   1.000
_cell.length_c   1.000
_cell.angle_alpha   90.00
_cell.angle_beta   90.00
_cell.angle_gamma   90.00
#
_symmetry.space_group_name_H-M   'P 1'
#
loop_
_entity.id
_entity.type
_entity.pdbx_description
1 polymer ?
#
loop_
_entity_poly.entity_id
_entity_poly.type
_entity_poly.pdbx_seq_one_letter_code
_entity_poly.pdbx_strand_id
1 'polypeptide(L)' 'MLGRRAPQGSEELALLSDAVVLSCAHRGTRLELAMSDDALTGFLAWLEAAPPGQRVNVA' A
#
# COMPACT_ATOMS: atom_id res chain seq x y z
N MET A 1 0.54 8.98 -3.61
CA MET A 1 -0.19 7.79 -4.10
C MET A 1 -0.45 7.97 -5.59
N LEU A 2 -0.28 6.94 -6.42
CA LEU A 2 -0.53 7.00 -7.87
C LEU A 2 -1.89 6.41 -8.27
N GLY A 3 -2.43 5.47 -7.50
CA GLY A 3 -3.73 4.86 -7.77
C GLY A 3 -4.00 3.62 -6.91
N ARG A 4 -5.23 3.12 -6.97
CA ARG A 4 -5.67 1.87 -6.34
C ARG A 4 -6.31 0.95 -7.38
N ARG A 5 -6.08 -0.36 -7.29
CA ARG A 5 -6.71 -1.37 -8.15
C ARG A 5 -7.00 -2.66 -7.40
N ALA A 6 -7.89 -3.48 -7.96
CA ALA A 6 -8.03 -4.87 -7.52
C ALA A 6 -6.82 -5.73 -8.00
N PRO A 7 -6.47 -6.81 -7.28
CA PRO A 7 -5.57 -7.86 -7.74
C PRO A 7 -6.08 -8.46 -9.06
N GLN A 8 -5.17 -8.95 -9.89
CA GLN A 8 -5.51 -9.54 -11.19
C GLN A 8 -4.77 -10.86 -11.42
N GLY A 9 -5.47 -11.85 -11.95
CA GLY A 9 -4.90 -13.11 -12.43
C GLY A 9 -4.22 -13.90 -11.31
N SER A 10 -2.91 -14.13 -11.44
CA SER A 10 -2.15 -14.89 -10.44
C SER A 10 -2.05 -14.19 -9.08
N GLU A 11 -2.24 -12.87 -9.02
CA GLU A 11 -2.22 -12.11 -7.77
C GLU A 11 -3.41 -12.49 -6.86
N GLU A 12 -4.55 -12.84 -7.44
CA GLU A 12 -5.77 -13.23 -6.69
C GLU A 12 -5.55 -14.51 -5.88
N LEU A 13 -4.63 -15.38 -6.32
CA LEU A 13 -4.30 -16.63 -5.64
C LEU A 13 -3.19 -16.44 -4.59
N ALA A 14 -2.38 -15.39 -4.72
CA ALA A 14 -1.17 -15.17 -3.93
C ALA A 14 -1.34 -14.13 -2.81
N LEU A 15 -2.32 -13.22 -2.97
CA LEU A 15 -2.61 -12.15 -2.03
C LEU A 15 -3.71 -12.54 -1.04
N LEU A 16 -3.87 -11.75 0.02
CA LEU A 16 -5.03 -11.87 0.90
C LEU A 16 -6.33 -11.70 0.09
N SER A 17 -7.35 -12.46 0.47
CA SER A 17 -8.72 -12.19 0.00
C SER A 17 -9.07 -10.73 0.27
N ASP A 18 -9.66 -10.07 -0.73
CA ASP A 18 -10.06 -8.66 -0.68
C ASP A 18 -8.90 -7.65 -0.54
N ALA A 19 -7.67 -8.07 -0.87
CA ALA A 19 -6.56 -7.15 -0.97
C ALA A 19 -6.84 -6.07 -2.03
N VAL A 20 -6.42 -4.85 -1.74
CA VAL A 20 -6.33 -3.73 -2.69
C VAL A 20 -4.86 -3.51 -2.99
N VAL A 21 -4.52 -3.38 -4.27
CA VAL A 21 -3.16 -3.06 -4.71
C VAL A 21 -3.03 -1.54 -4.82
N LEU A 22 -2.17 -0.98 -3.98
CA LEU A 22 -1.83 0.43 -3.95
C LEU A 22 -0.58 0.69 -4.79
N SER A 23 -0.69 1.52 -5.83
CA SER A 23 0.47 1.99 -6.57
C SER A 23 1.01 3.27 -5.97
N CYS A 24 2.31 3.33 -5.69
CA CYS A 24 3.00 4.53 -5.24
C CYS A 24 4.31 4.75 -6.00
N ALA A 25 4.82 5.98 -5.94
CA ALA A 25 6.14 6.32 -6.42
C ALA A 25 7.00 6.75 -5.24
N HIS A 26 8.17 6.15 -5.10
CA HIS A 26 9.17 6.54 -4.12
C HIS A 26 10.48 6.83 -4.86
N ARG A 27 10.91 8.10 -4.85
CA ARG A 27 12.16 8.53 -5.51
C ARG A 27 12.25 8.11 -6.99
N GLY A 28 11.13 8.15 -7.70
CA GLY A 28 11.03 7.74 -9.11
C GLY A 28 10.78 6.24 -9.32
N THR A 29 10.95 5.40 -8.28
CA THR A 29 10.64 3.97 -8.34
C THR A 29 9.15 3.75 -8.09
N ARG A 30 8.48 3.03 -9.00
CA ARG A 30 7.10 2.57 -8.79
C ARG A 30 7.11 1.37 -7.85
N LEU A 31 6.27 1.43 -6.82
CA LEU A 31 6.05 0.35 -5.86
C LEU A 31 4.57 -0.03 -5.86
N GLU A 32 4.29 -1.31 -5.66
CA GLU A 32 2.94 -1.84 -5.47
C GLU A 32 2.84 -2.53 -4.11
N LEU A 33 1.82 -2.18 -3.34
CA LEU A 33 1.58 -2.70 -1.99
C LEU A 33 0.19 -3.35 -1.99
N ALA A 34 0.13 -4.65 -1.68
CA ALA A 34 -1.14 -5.33 -1.45
C ALA A 34 -1.52 -5.22 0.02
N MET A 35 -2.68 -4.65 0.30
CA MET A 35 -3.16 -4.39 1.66
C MET A 35 -4.64 -4.74 1.77
N SER A 36 -5.11 -5.18 2.94
CA SER A 36 -6.56 -5.21 3.20
C SER A 36 -7.13 -3.79 3.26
N ASP A 37 -8.45 -3.66 3.12
CA ASP A 37 -9.13 -2.36 3.17
C ASP A 37 -8.92 -1.61 4.49
N ASP A 38 -8.92 -2.34 5.62
CA ASP A 38 -8.64 -1.79 6.95
C ASP A 38 -7.20 -1.25 7.07
N ALA A 39 -6.22 -2.04 6.60
CA ALA A 39 -4.82 -1.63 6.60
C ALA A 39 -4.59 -0.43 5.66
N LEU A 40 -5.28 -0.38 4.52
CA LEU A 40 -5.25 0.76 3.61
C LEU A 40 -5.77 2.03 4.29
N THR A 41 -6.89 1.93 5.00
CA THR A 41 -7.48 3.06 5.73
C THR A 41 -6.52 3.60 6.78
N GLY A 42 -5.91 2.71 7.59
CA GLY A 42 -4.89 3.09 8.56
C GLY A 42 -3.66 3.72 7.91
N PHE A 43 -3.20 3.18 6.79
CA PHE A 43 -2.05 3.73 6.04
C PHE A 43 -2.32 5.12 5.45
N LEU A 44 -3.51 5.36 4.91
CA LEU A 44 -3.91 6.68 4.42
C LEU A 44 -4.03 7.68 5.56
N ALA A 45 -4.66 7.30 6.68
CA ALA A 45 -4.73 8.15 7.87
C ALA A 45 -3.32 8.49 8.40
N TRP A 46 -2.40 7.53 8.38
CA TRP A 46 -1.00 7.76 8.68
C TRP A 46 -0.38 8.78 7.71
N LEU A 47 -0.53 8.64 6.40
CA LEU A 47 0.02 9.63 5.45
C LEU A 47 -0.53 11.06 5.66
N GLU A 48 -1.84 11.19 5.88
CA GLU A 48 -2.50 12.49 6.09
C GLU A 48 -2.07 13.17 7.40
N ALA A 49 -1.70 12.39 8.43
CA ALA A 49 -1.22 12.93 9.70
C ALA A 49 0.20 13.54 9.61
N ALA A 50 0.87 13.49 8.45
CA ALA A 50 2.27 13.88 8.25
C ALA A 50 3.23 13.38 9.35
N PRO A 51 3.22 12.08 9.69
CA PRO A 51 3.93 11.51 10.81
C PRO A 51 5.44 11.66 10.62
N PRO A 52 6.17 12.07 11.66
CA PRO A 52 7.60 12.31 11.56
C PRO A 52 8.36 10.99 11.34
N GLY A 53 9.15 10.91 10.27
CA GLY A 53 10.13 9.84 10.08
C GLY A 53 9.94 9.00 8.81
N GLN A 54 10.51 9.48 7.71
CA GLN A 54 10.78 8.73 6.47
C GLN A 54 11.83 7.59 6.65
N ARG A 55 11.98 7.09 7.89
CA ARG A 55 12.92 6.08 8.39
C ARG A 55 12.31 5.41 9.63
N VAL A 56 11.33 4.53 9.45
CA VAL A 56 10.98 3.57 10.50
C VAL A 56 11.59 2.25 10.09
N ASN A 57 12.77 1.96 10.65
CA ASN A 57 13.38 0.64 10.60
C ASN A 57 12.64 -0.22 11.63
N VAL A 58 11.84 -1.18 11.19
CA VAL A 58 11.26 -2.18 12.09
C VAL A 58 12.34 -3.21 12.35
N ALA A 59 12.83 -3.25 13.59
CA ALA A 59 13.70 -4.29 14.12
C ALA A 59 12.92 -5.58 14.40
#